data_AF-A0A7Z9ZNY0-F1
#
_entry.id   AF-A0A7Z9ZNY0-F1
#
_cell.length_a   1.000
_cell.length_b   1.000
_cell.length_c   1.000
_cell.angle_alpha   90.00
_cell.angle_beta   90.00
_cell.angle_gamma   90.00
#
_symmetry.space_group_name_H-M   'P 1'
#
loop_
_entity.id
_entity.type
_entity.pdbx_description
1 polymer ?
#
loop_
_entity_poly.entity_id
_entity_poly.type
_entity_poly.pdbx_seq_one_letter_code
_entity_poly.pdbx_strand_id
1 'polypeptide(L)'
;MFQIAGKDNIRPQSAMWQTMLMAAGIKNTDVVYINGHVTADGGVKMSKTIGNVIDPSEVVKKYGVDAFRYFVIRHLSNHEDST
;
A
#
# COMPACT_ATOMS: atom_id res chain seq x y z
N MET A 1 2.58 18.90 -1.86
CA MET A 1 1.80 17.84 -1.18
C MET A 1 2.14 16.50 -1.82
N PHE A 2 2.56 15.53 -0.99
CA PHE A 2 2.90 14.17 -1.42
C PHE A 2 1.82 13.21 -0.92
N GLN A 3 1.40 12.26 -1.75
CA GLN A 3 0.31 11.34 -1.43
C GLN A 3 0.73 9.90 -1.72
N ILE A 4 0.42 9.00 -0.79
CA ILE A 4 0.68 7.56 -0.92
C ILE A 4 -0.66 6.83 -1.00
N ALA A 5 -0.81 5.92 -1.95
CA ALA A 5 -2.00 5.07 -2.06
C ALA A 5 -1.66 3.69 -2.63
N GLY A 6 -2.47 2.68 -2.26
CA GLY A 6 -2.41 1.35 -2.85
C GLY A 6 -2.82 1.32 -4.32
N LYS A 7 -2.28 0.35 -5.06
CA LYS A 7 -2.62 0.07 -6.47
C LYS A 7 -4.13 -0.04 -6.75
N ASP A 8 -4.92 -0.55 -5.79
CA ASP A 8 -6.39 -0.61 -5.89
C ASP A 8 -7.05 0.78 -6.03
N ASN A 9 -6.39 1.85 -5.53
CA ASN A 9 -6.93 3.20 -5.44
C ASN A 9 -6.38 4.17 -6.50
N ILE A 10 -5.73 3.66 -7.56
CA ILE A 10 -5.09 4.51 -8.56
C ILE A 10 -6.04 5.52 -9.21
N ARG A 11 -7.27 5.11 -9.57
CA ARG A 11 -8.28 5.98 -10.22
C ARG A 11 -8.85 7.04 -9.28
N PRO A 12 -9.33 6.70 -8.06
CA PRO A 12 -9.77 7.70 -7.10
C PRO A 12 -8.71 8.77 -6.81
N GLN A 13 -7.45 8.35 -6.72
CA GLN A 13 -6.37 9.21 -6.21
C GLN A 13 -5.69 10.04 -7.31
N SER A 14 -5.50 9.48 -8.51
CA SER A 14 -4.79 10.14 -9.60
C SER A 14 -5.71 10.96 -10.51
N ALA A 15 -7.01 10.64 -10.53
CA ALA A 15 -7.98 11.34 -11.38
C ALA A 15 -9.04 12.07 -10.54
N MET A 16 -9.89 11.32 -9.81
CA MET A 16 -11.07 11.90 -9.17
C MET A 16 -10.70 12.98 -8.15
N TRP A 17 -9.78 12.67 -7.25
CA TRP A 17 -9.30 13.61 -6.24
C TRP A 17 -8.62 14.83 -6.87
N GLN A 18 -7.79 14.62 -7.89
CA GLN A 18 -7.11 15.72 -8.57
C GLN A 18 -8.09 16.68 -9.25
N THR A 19 -9.15 16.16 -9.89
CA THR A 19 -10.22 16.99 -10.47
C THR A 19 -11.01 17.75 -9.39
N MET A 20 -11.27 17.11 -8.23
CA MET A 20 -11.95 17.78 -7.11
C MET A 20 -11.12 18.95 -6.56
N LEU A 21 -9.80 18.78 -6.42
CA LEU A 21 -8.89 19.86 -6.01
C LEU A 21 -8.90 21.02 -7.00
N MET A 22 -8.85 20.71 -8.30
CA MET A 22 -8.94 21.72 -9.36
C MET A 22 -10.25 22.50 -9.30
N ALA A 23 -11.38 21.81 -9.13
CA ALA A 23 -12.70 22.43 -9.02
C ALA A 23 -12.85 23.31 -7.77
N ALA A 24 -12.18 22.97 -6.68
CA ALA A 24 -12.16 23.75 -5.45
C ALA A 24 -11.15 24.92 -5.47
N GLY A 25 -10.37 25.09 -6.55
CA GLY A 25 -9.31 26.10 -6.62
C GLY A 25 -8.12 25.82 -5.68
N ILE A 26 -7.94 24.56 -5.27
CA ILE A 26 -6.87 24.11 -4.37
C ILE A 26 -5.74 23.52 -5.22
N LYS A 27 -4.49 23.74 -4.79
CA LYS A 27 -3.33 23.15 -5.45
C LYS A 27 -3.42 21.62 -5.47
N ASN A 28 -3.24 21.03 -6.64
CA ASN A 28 -3.12 19.58 -6.83
C ASN A 28 -1.96 18.95 -6.04
N THR A 29 -2.04 17.64 -5.84
CA THR A 29 -0.94 16.85 -5.29
C THR A 29 0.23 16.88 -6.28
N ASP A 30 1.44 17.16 -5.79
CA ASP A 30 2.64 17.24 -6.64
C ASP A 30 3.08 15.86 -7.13
N VAL A 31 2.94 14.84 -6.27
CA VAL A 31 3.28 13.44 -6.58
C VAL A 31 2.25 12.51 -5.93
N VAL A 32 1.63 11.67 -6.75
CA VAL A 32 0.80 10.54 -6.30
C VAL A 32 1.64 9.27 -6.43
N TYR A 33 2.12 8.78 -5.29
CA TYR A 33 2.93 7.57 -5.20
C TYR A 33 2.03 6.34 -4.99
N ILE A 34 2.08 5.40 -5.93
CA ILE A 34 1.28 4.18 -5.90
C ILE A 34 2.14 2.98 -5.53
N ASN A 35 1.79 2.30 -4.43
CA ASN A 35 2.47 1.09 -4.00
C ASN A 35 1.78 -0.19 -4.49
N GLY A 36 2.59 -1.22 -4.72
CA GLY A 36 2.15 -2.56 -5.13
C GLY A 36 1.41 -3.32 -4.02
N HIS A 37 0.87 -4.49 -4.38
CA HIS A 37 0.22 -5.37 -3.41
C HIS A 37 1.22 -6.20 -2.62
N VAL A 38 0.91 -6.38 -1.34
CA VAL A 38 1.53 -7.43 -0.54
C VAL A 38 0.74 -8.72 -0.76
N THR A 39 1.45 -9.77 -1.14
CA THR A 39 0.91 -11.10 -1.40
C THR A 39 1.34 -12.05 -0.29
N ALA A 40 0.57 -13.12 -0.09
CA ALA A 40 0.98 -14.22 0.78
C ALA A 40 1.89 -15.19 0.01
N ASP A 41 2.35 -16.23 0.71
CA ASP A 41 3.18 -17.29 0.14
C ASP A 41 2.70 -17.77 -1.23
N GLY A 42 3.63 -17.87 -2.17
CA GLY A 42 3.35 -18.25 -3.56
C GLY A 42 2.77 -17.13 -4.43
N GLY A 43 2.83 -15.87 -4.00
CA GLY A 43 2.35 -14.72 -4.78
C GLY A 43 0.83 -14.57 -4.81
N VAL A 44 0.11 -15.25 -3.92
CA VAL A 44 -1.36 -15.24 -3.90
C VAL A 44 -1.87 -14.04 -3.11
N LYS A 45 -2.83 -13.29 -3.65
CA LYS A 45 -3.47 -12.18 -2.93
C LYS A 45 -4.07 -12.67 -1.61
N MET A 46 -3.83 -11.92 -0.54
CA MET A 46 -4.38 -12.26 0.78
C MET A 46 -5.92 -12.23 0.76
N SER A 47 -6.55 -13.25 1.31
CA SER A 47 -8.00 -13.39 1.41
C SER A 47 -8.40 -14.21 2.63
N LYS A 48 -9.41 -13.73 3.36
CA LYS A 48 -9.96 -14.44 4.53
C LYS A 48 -10.53 -15.82 4.14
N THR A 49 -11.13 -15.94 2.96
CA THR A 49 -11.71 -17.20 2.49
C THR A 49 -10.64 -18.24 2.13
N ILE A 50 -9.48 -17.79 1.65
CA ILE A 50 -8.33 -18.65 1.32
C ILE A 50 -7.56 -19.02 2.60
N GLY A 51 -7.71 -18.23 3.67
CA GLY A 51 -7.03 -18.47 4.96
C GLY A 51 -5.55 -18.07 4.95
N ASN A 52 -5.10 -17.32 3.94
CA ASN A 52 -3.71 -16.90 3.76
C ASN A 52 -3.44 -15.47 4.24
N VAL A 53 -4.26 -14.94 5.16
CA VAL A 53 -4.08 -13.58 5.68
C VAL A 53 -2.98 -13.58 6.73
N ILE A 54 -2.00 -12.71 6.56
CA ILE A 54 -0.97 -12.44 7.57
C ILE A 54 -1.40 -11.20 8.35
N ASP A 55 -1.61 -11.32 9.66
CA ASP A 55 -1.91 -10.18 10.54
C ASP A 55 -0.59 -9.49 10.98
N PRO A 56 -0.35 -8.23 10.58
CA PRO A 56 0.83 -7.47 11.01
C PRO A 56 0.98 -7.42 12.53
N SER A 57 -0.13 -7.40 13.27
CA SER A 57 -0.13 -7.28 14.73
C SER A 57 0.46 -8.53 15.39
N GLU A 58 0.20 -9.71 14.83
CA GLU A 58 0.78 -10.96 15.33
C GLU A 58 2.27 -11.04 15.03
N VAL A 59 2.69 -10.62 13.83
CA VAL A 59 4.10 -10.56 13.45
C VAL A 59 4.88 -9.60 14.35
N VAL A 60 4.32 -8.42 14.63
CA VAL A 60 4.92 -7.43 15.54
C VAL A 60 5.01 -7.96 16.97
N LYS A 61 3.99 -8.66 17.46
CA LYS A 61 4.04 -9.30 18.80
C LYS A 61 5.15 -10.34 18.89
N LYS A 62 5.44 -11.07 17.79
CA LYS A 62 6.44 -12.14 17.75
C LYS A 62 7.87 -11.64 17.57
N TYR A 63 8.09 -10.64 16.71
CA TYR A 63 9.43 -10.21 16.29
C TYR A 63 9.79 -8.76 16.63
N GLY A 64 8.83 -7.99 17.15
CA GLY A 64 9.01 -6.56 17.44
C GLY A 64 8.71 -5.65 16.24
N VAL A 65 8.40 -4.39 16.55
CA VAL A 65 7.96 -3.40 15.56
C VAL A 65 9.08 -3.01 14.58
N ASP A 66 10.31 -2.87 15.07
CA ASP A 66 11.43 -2.42 14.24
C ASP A 66 11.85 -3.48 13.22
N ALA A 67 11.88 -4.74 13.65
CA ALA A 67 12.14 -5.87 12.76
C ALA A 67 11.09 -5.97 11.65
N PHE A 68 9.80 -5.80 11.99
CA PHE A 68 8.72 -5.80 11.02
C PHE A 68 8.84 -4.66 10.01
N ARG A 69 9.08 -3.42 10.47
CA ARG A 69 9.28 -2.26 9.59
C ARG A 69 10.47 -2.46 8.66
N TYR A 70 11.59 -2.95 9.18
CA TYR A 70 12.77 -3.26 8.38
C TYR A 70 12.47 -4.30 7.31
N PHE A 71 11.77 -5.38 7.66
CA PHE A 71 11.38 -6.42 6.72
C PHE A 71 10.54 -5.84 5.57
N VAL A 72 9.47 -5.10 5.89
CA VAL A 72 8.56 -4.48 4.92
C VAL A 72 9.32 -3.57 3.95
N ILE A 73 10.17 -2.67 4.45
CA ILE A 73 10.87 -1.70 3.61
C ILE A 73 11.98 -2.36 2.78
N ARG A 74 12.62 -3.41 3.31
CA ARG A 74 13.78 -4.04 2.66
C ARG A 74 13.40 -5.10 1.63
N HIS A 75 12.31 -5.83 1.84
CA HIS A 75 11.96 -7.01 1.05
C HIS A 75 10.76 -6.80 0.13
N LEU A 76 9.81 -5.93 0.49
CA LEU A 76 8.67 -5.66 -0.39
C LEU A 76 9.06 -4.65 -1.46
N SER A 77 8.73 -4.95 -2.71
CA SER A 77 8.87 -3.97 -3.79
C SER A 77 7.91 -2.83 -3.57
N ASN A 78 8.41 -1.65 -3.87
CA ASN A 78 7.71 -0.39 -3.69
C ASN A 78 6.62 -0.18 -4.75
N HIS A 79 6.76 -0.75 -5.94
CA HIS A 79 5.85 -0.56 -7.08
C HIS A 79 5.27 -1.86 -7.64
N GLU A 80 5.98 -2.97 -7.46
CA GLU A 80 5.54 -4.28 -7.94
C GLU A 80 4.85 -5.05 -6.82
N ASP A 81 4.07 -6.06 -7.20
CA ASP A 81 3.44 -6.94 -6.23
C ASP A 81 4.55 -7.84 -5.64
N SER A 82 4.59 -7.99 -4.31
CA SER A 82 5.69 -8.69 -3.62
C SER A 82 5.16 -9.58 -2.51
N THR A 83 5.93 -10.62 -2.19
CA THR A 83 5.67 -11.56 -1.10
C THR A 83 6.60 -11.26 0.07
#